data_AF-A0A5C3PTB6-F1
#
_entry.id   AF-A0A5C3PTB6-F1
#
_cell.length_a   1.000
_cell.length_b   1.000
_cell.length_c   1.000
_cell.angle_alpha   90.00
_cell.angle_beta   90.00
_cell.angle_gamma   90.00
#
_symmetry.space_group_name_H-M   'P 1'
#
loop_
_entity.id
_entity.type
_entity.pdbx_description
1 polymer ?
#
loop_
_entity_poly.entity_id
_entity_poly.type
_entity_poly.pdbx_seq_one_letter_code
_entity_poly.pdbx_strand_id
1 'polypeptide(L)'
;MNVPAPPPESLAHRARLAALVSELRPTHFRAPLTRLRAHRLPTLWTLYRGLMRDAPTEMIRSRIRVFFHSRKALRAQGDVTRELRTAHKWWDVFRKARAGDAHLQAVCARYSRMLEGARAQTKVDKVYDEELAWYERMRTRPIMTGAYLRPSLYNGPLPRLVPQPLHITGMITSRRKARVRRMARHEACQEDLTLLNAEGHFERALTVSSSAEGTQLTRVFTDDPNGWREPIKQTMDSVSEAFQREKARLNAPYPSEMLEAIKEARREKIRNKTREGERERRGEMTNRLSKRMRQGPPAHVLALMTDEQRRMDRVARGASEVGYVGHVKRRLGFRLRDGEAGKVELGQPENRETLDNVADEIAQENERRRASSEAGS
;
A
#
# COMPACT_ATOMS: atom_id res chain seq x y z
N MET A 1 -60.40 31.62 27.55
CA MET A 1 -61.11 31.43 26.26
C MET A 1 -60.99 29.97 25.87
N ASN A 2 -61.92 29.12 26.30
CA ASN A 2 -61.94 27.72 25.89
C ASN A 2 -62.45 27.66 24.45
N VAL A 3 -61.54 27.48 23.50
CA VAL A 3 -61.92 27.25 22.10
C VAL A 3 -62.60 25.88 22.05
N PRO A 4 -63.88 25.81 21.65
CA PRO A 4 -64.59 24.54 21.59
C PRO A 4 -63.89 23.62 20.59
N ALA A 5 -63.76 22.35 20.96
CA ALA A 5 -63.20 21.34 20.07
C ALA A 5 -64.02 21.29 18.78
N PRO A 6 -63.38 21.23 17.60
CA PRO A 6 -64.10 21.17 16.35
C PRO A 6 -65.01 19.94 16.32
N PRO A 7 -66.21 20.05 15.71
CA PRO A 7 -67.15 18.94 15.62
C PRO A 7 -66.52 17.72 14.94
N PRO A 8 -66.93 16.49 15.29
CA PRO A 8 -66.31 15.26 14.81
C PRO A 8 -66.34 15.17 13.28
N GLU A 9 -67.36 15.71 12.63
CA GLU A 9 -67.47 15.82 11.17
C GLU A 9 -66.37 16.70 10.56
N SER A 10 -66.00 17.79 11.23
CA SER A 10 -64.90 18.66 10.78
C SER A 10 -63.55 17.94 10.90
N LEU A 11 -63.36 17.15 11.95
CA LEU A 11 -62.16 16.31 12.10
C LEU A 11 -62.10 15.22 11.04
N ALA A 12 -63.21 14.54 10.77
CA ALA A 12 -63.32 13.54 9.71
C ALA A 12 -63.07 14.15 8.32
N HIS A 13 -63.62 15.34 8.04
CA HIS A 13 -63.39 16.08 6.81
C HIS A 13 -61.93 16.50 6.65
N ARG A 14 -61.29 16.99 7.73
CA ARG A 14 -59.85 17.32 7.74
C ARG A 14 -58.99 16.08 7.54
N ALA A 15 -59.34 14.95 8.13
CA ALA A 15 -58.65 13.67 7.93
C ALA A 15 -58.78 13.20 6.47
N ARG A 16 -59.98 13.33 5.88
CA ARG A 16 -60.24 13.01 4.47
C ARG A 16 -59.44 13.90 3.52
N LEU A 17 -59.43 15.22 3.76
CA LEU A 17 -58.60 16.16 3.01
C LEU A 17 -57.11 15.85 3.18
N ALA A 18 -56.65 15.54 4.39
CA ALA A 18 -55.26 15.17 4.64
C ALA A 18 -54.88 13.90 3.88
N ALA A 19 -55.75 12.89 3.81
CA ALA A 19 -55.55 11.67 3.02
C ALA A 19 -55.44 11.99 1.52
N LEU A 20 -56.41 12.72 0.96
CA LEU A 20 -56.42 13.13 -0.45
C LEU A 20 -55.19 13.97 -0.83
N VAL A 21 -54.78 14.89 0.05
CA VAL A 21 -53.58 15.71 -0.15
C VAL A 21 -52.29 14.93 0.08
N SER A 22 -52.30 13.89 0.93
CA SER A 22 -51.13 13.04 1.17
C SER A 22 -50.75 12.19 -0.03
N GLU A 23 -51.73 11.77 -0.84
CA GLU A 23 -51.49 11.08 -2.12
C GLU A 23 -50.86 12.02 -3.16
N LEU A 24 -51.19 13.31 -3.09
CA LEU A 24 -50.64 14.36 -3.95
C LEU A 24 -49.30 14.91 -3.45
N ARG A 25 -48.85 14.57 -2.24
CA ARG A 25 -47.52 14.96 -1.76
C ARG A 25 -46.48 14.17 -2.55
N PRO A 26 -45.53 14.84 -3.21
CA PRO A 26 -44.41 14.15 -3.82
C PRO A 26 -43.69 13.33 -2.75
N THR A 27 -43.77 12.00 -2.82
CA THR A 27 -43.05 11.06 -1.92
C THR A 27 -41.54 11.24 -2.07
N HIS A 28 -41.12 11.69 -3.25
CA HIS A 28 -39.75 12.10 -3.54
C HIS A 28 -39.76 13.43 -4.29
N PHE A 29 -39.11 14.45 -3.72
CA PHE A 29 -38.76 15.64 -4.50
C PHE A 29 -37.80 15.22 -5.62
N ARG A 30 -38.10 15.59 -6.88
CA ARG A 30 -37.20 15.36 -8.03
C ARG A 30 -35.82 16.03 -7.86
N ALA A 31 -35.70 16.96 -6.91
CA ALA A 31 -34.46 17.61 -6.53
C ALA A 31 -34.14 17.33 -5.03
N PRO A 32 -32.86 17.20 -4.65
CA PRO A 32 -32.49 17.09 -3.25
C PRO A 32 -32.98 18.31 -2.47
N LEU A 33 -33.38 18.11 -1.21
CA LEU A 33 -33.87 19.16 -0.29
C LEU A 33 -32.97 20.41 -0.30
N THR A 34 -31.65 20.22 -0.40
CA THR A 34 -30.66 21.31 -0.44
C THR A 34 -30.78 22.26 -1.63
N ARG A 35 -31.42 21.83 -2.73
CA ARG A 35 -31.66 22.63 -3.93
C ARG A 35 -33.02 23.34 -3.94
N LEU A 36 -33.95 22.98 -3.05
CA LEU A 36 -35.24 23.65 -2.93
C LEU A 36 -35.03 25.10 -2.48
N ARG A 37 -35.67 26.07 -3.12
CA ARG A 37 -35.56 27.50 -2.76
C ARG A 37 -35.95 27.74 -1.29
N ALA A 38 -36.98 27.03 -0.82
CA ALA A 38 -37.44 27.08 0.57
C ALA A 38 -36.38 26.69 1.60
N HIS A 39 -35.43 25.81 1.24
CA HIS A 39 -34.30 25.47 2.09
C HIS A 39 -33.08 26.36 1.78
N ARG A 40 -32.73 26.52 0.51
CA ARG A 40 -31.49 27.18 0.07
C ARG A 40 -31.45 28.65 0.47
N LEU A 41 -32.56 29.38 0.38
CA LEU A 41 -32.61 30.81 0.71
C LEU A 41 -32.37 31.04 2.21
N PRO A 42 -33.15 30.47 3.15
CA PRO A 42 -32.86 30.61 4.58
C PRO A 42 -31.47 30.09 4.95
N THR A 43 -31.09 28.91 4.48
CA THR A 43 -29.80 28.31 4.87
C THR A 43 -28.61 29.14 4.42
N LEU A 44 -28.59 29.66 3.19
CA LEU A 44 -27.46 30.45 2.68
C LEU A 44 -27.52 31.92 3.11
N TRP A 45 -28.66 32.58 2.97
CA TRP A 45 -28.76 34.04 3.10
C TRP A 45 -28.97 34.50 4.54
N THR A 46 -29.62 33.69 5.39
CA THR A 46 -29.83 34.05 6.79
C THR A 46 -28.85 33.31 7.70
N LEU A 47 -28.91 31.98 7.74
CA LEU A 47 -28.13 31.18 8.69
C LEU A 47 -26.63 31.21 8.41
N TYR A 48 -26.19 30.78 7.22
CA TYR A 48 -24.77 30.71 6.89
C TYR A 48 -24.10 32.09 6.93
N ARG A 49 -24.71 33.11 6.32
CA ARG A 49 -24.19 34.48 6.37
C ARG A 49 -24.20 35.06 7.79
N GLY A 50 -25.25 34.84 8.56
CA GLY A 50 -25.33 35.24 9.96
C GLY A 50 -24.22 34.63 10.79
N LEU A 51 -24.02 33.30 10.67
CA LEU A 51 -22.93 32.57 11.29
C LEU A 51 -21.56 33.14 10.91
N MET A 52 -21.32 33.41 9.63
CA MET A 52 -20.03 33.93 9.16
C MET A 52 -19.76 35.37 9.62
N ARG A 53 -20.82 36.19 9.71
CA ARG A 53 -20.75 37.58 10.18
C ARG A 53 -20.51 37.66 11.68
N ASP A 54 -21.18 36.82 12.45
CA ASP A 54 -21.16 36.88 13.92
C ASP A 54 -20.08 35.98 14.54
N ALA A 55 -19.44 35.10 13.76
CA ALA A 55 -18.33 34.26 14.23
C ALA A 55 -17.11 35.12 14.67
N PRO A 56 -16.57 34.88 15.88
CA PRO A 56 -15.58 35.76 16.48
C PRO A 56 -14.15 35.60 15.93
N THR A 57 -13.79 34.41 15.43
CA THR A 57 -12.43 34.14 14.88
C THR A 57 -12.48 33.53 13.49
N GLU A 58 -11.43 33.73 12.69
CA GLU A 58 -11.33 33.15 11.34
C GLU A 58 -11.27 31.62 11.36
N MET A 59 -10.74 31.02 12.44
CA MET A 59 -10.71 29.57 12.60
C MET A 59 -12.11 28.97 12.74
N ILE A 60 -12.98 29.63 13.50
CA ILE A 60 -14.39 29.26 13.61
C ILE A 60 -15.09 29.45 12.27
N ARG A 61 -14.85 30.57 11.57
CA ARG A 61 -15.38 30.79 10.21
C ARG A 61 -14.97 29.70 9.23
N SER A 62 -13.69 29.33 9.22
CA SER A 62 -13.16 28.25 8.39
C SER A 62 -13.85 26.91 8.72
N ARG A 63 -14.04 26.61 10.02
CA ARG A 63 -14.77 25.41 10.45
C ARG A 63 -16.23 25.42 9.98
N ILE A 64 -16.91 26.56 10.03
CA ILE A 64 -18.28 26.71 9.51
C ILE A 64 -18.32 26.48 8.00
N ARG A 65 -17.37 27.03 7.23
CA ARG A 65 -17.27 26.76 5.78
C ARG A 65 -17.15 25.26 5.52
N VAL A 66 -16.25 24.56 6.22
CA VAL A 66 -16.07 23.11 6.10
C VAL A 66 -17.33 22.34 6.52
N PHE A 67 -18.00 22.78 7.59
CA PHE A 67 -19.24 22.17 8.07
C PHE A 67 -20.33 22.17 6.99
N PHE A 68 -20.58 23.32 6.34
CA PHE A 68 -21.57 23.41 5.27
C PHE A 68 -21.10 22.71 3.98
N HIS A 69 -19.81 22.79 3.63
CA HIS A 69 -19.30 22.15 2.41
C HIS A 69 -19.38 20.62 2.48
N SER A 70 -18.99 20.02 3.60
CA SER A 70 -19.06 18.57 3.82
C SER A 70 -20.50 18.04 3.80
N ARG A 71 -21.49 18.88 4.16
CA ARG A 71 -22.91 18.52 4.28
C ARG A 71 -23.76 18.90 3.07
N LYS A 72 -23.17 19.46 2.01
CA LYS A 72 -23.90 19.87 0.79
C LYS A 72 -24.65 18.71 0.11
N ALA A 73 -24.17 17.48 0.31
CA ALA A 73 -24.70 16.27 -0.29
C ALA A 73 -25.77 15.56 0.56
N LEU A 74 -26.11 16.06 1.76
CA LEU A 74 -27.16 15.46 2.59
C LEU A 74 -28.51 15.52 1.87
N ARG A 75 -29.21 14.38 1.83
CA ARG A 75 -30.50 14.21 1.12
C ARG A 75 -31.68 13.96 2.06
N ALA A 76 -31.45 13.25 3.16
CA ALA A 76 -32.49 12.92 4.12
C ALA A 76 -32.93 14.16 4.91
N GLN A 77 -34.25 14.42 4.93
CA GLN A 77 -34.82 15.58 5.61
C GLN A 77 -34.51 15.61 7.11
N GLY A 78 -34.52 14.45 7.77
CA GLY A 78 -34.19 14.32 9.19
C GLY A 78 -32.76 14.79 9.49
N ASP A 79 -31.79 14.33 8.69
CA ASP A 79 -30.38 14.70 8.86
C ASP A 79 -30.14 16.18 8.61
N VAL A 80 -30.73 16.73 7.54
CA VAL A 80 -30.62 18.17 7.23
C VAL A 80 -31.21 19.01 8.36
N THR A 81 -32.39 18.64 8.86
CA THR A 81 -33.04 19.38 9.95
C THR A 81 -32.21 19.35 11.24
N ARG A 82 -31.64 18.18 11.58
CA ARG A 82 -30.75 18.03 12.74
C ARG A 82 -29.55 18.95 12.63
N GLU A 83 -28.88 18.96 11.49
CA GLU A 83 -27.67 19.76 11.26
C GLU A 83 -27.96 21.27 11.24
N LEU A 84 -29.08 21.69 10.65
CA LEU A 84 -29.52 23.08 10.69
C LEU A 84 -29.82 23.55 12.12
N ARG A 85 -30.46 22.71 12.95
CA ARG A 85 -30.70 23.02 14.36
C ARG A 85 -29.38 23.22 15.11
N THR A 86 -28.39 22.36 14.86
CA THR A 86 -27.04 22.52 15.43
C THR A 86 -26.41 23.85 15.02
N ALA A 87 -26.50 24.19 13.73
CA ALA A 87 -25.98 25.47 13.21
C ALA A 87 -26.70 26.70 13.80
N HIS A 88 -28.02 26.64 14.00
CA HIS A 88 -28.78 27.70 14.69
C HIS A 88 -28.32 27.88 16.15
N LYS A 89 -28.12 26.78 16.89
CA LYS A 89 -27.59 26.83 18.26
C LYS A 89 -26.21 27.50 18.30
N TRP A 90 -25.33 27.20 17.35
CA TRP A 90 -24.03 27.88 17.24
C TRP A 90 -24.19 29.36 16.93
N TRP A 91 -25.13 29.72 16.05
CA TRP A 91 -25.37 31.11 15.71
C TRP A 91 -25.85 31.93 16.92
N ASP A 92 -26.73 31.38 17.75
CA ASP A 92 -27.16 32.02 18.98
C ASP A 92 -26.00 32.26 19.95
N VAL A 93 -25.10 31.28 20.08
CA VAL A 93 -23.88 31.43 20.90
C VAL A 93 -22.98 32.54 20.35
N PHE A 94 -22.73 32.58 19.03
CA PHE A 94 -21.89 33.62 18.43
C PHE A 94 -22.51 35.00 18.53
N ARG A 95 -23.84 35.12 18.38
CA ARG A 95 -24.55 36.38 18.54
C ARG A 95 -24.44 36.91 19.96
N LYS A 96 -24.59 36.07 20.98
CA LYS A 96 -24.42 36.46 22.39
C LYS A 96 -22.97 36.82 22.73
N ALA A 97 -22.01 36.04 22.23
CA ALA A 97 -20.59 36.36 22.38
C ALA A 97 -20.24 37.72 21.74
N ARG A 98 -20.80 38.01 20.56
CA ARG A 98 -20.65 39.31 19.89
C ARG A 98 -21.33 40.46 20.64
N ALA A 99 -22.45 40.18 21.32
CA ALA A 99 -23.16 41.15 22.15
C ALA A 99 -22.43 41.49 23.47
N GLY A 100 -21.29 40.85 23.77
CA GLY A 100 -20.46 41.17 24.93
C GLY A 100 -20.52 40.17 26.09
N ASP A 101 -21.15 39.00 25.92
CA ASP A 101 -21.17 37.95 26.95
C ASP A 101 -19.75 37.37 27.15
N ALA A 102 -19.10 37.75 28.26
CA ALA A 102 -17.73 37.37 28.58
C ALA A 102 -17.53 35.85 28.67
N HIS A 103 -18.53 35.11 29.19
CA HIS A 103 -18.44 33.66 29.30
C HIS A 103 -18.42 33.01 27.91
N LEU A 104 -19.34 33.40 27.04
CA LEU A 104 -19.43 32.84 25.68
C LEU A 104 -18.26 33.27 24.80
N GLN A 105 -17.69 34.47 25.00
CA GLN A 105 -16.44 34.89 24.38
C GLN A 105 -15.28 33.96 24.79
N ALA A 106 -15.13 33.67 26.08
CA ALA A 106 -14.10 32.76 26.58
C ALA A 106 -14.27 31.34 26.01
N VAL A 107 -15.52 30.84 25.92
CA VAL A 107 -15.83 29.55 25.29
C VAL A 107 -15.42 29.54 23.81
N CYS A 108 -15.76 30.60 23.05
CA CYS A 108 -15.38 30.70 21.64
C CYS A 108 -13.85 30.80 21.47
N ALA A 109 -13.16 31.56 22.32
CA ALA A 109 -11.71 31.67 22.29
C ALA A 109 -11.02 30.32 22.59
N ARG A 110 -11.52 29.57 23.59
CA ARG A 110 -11.05 28.20 23.87
C ARG A 110 -11.29 27.27 22.68
N TYR A 111 -12.46 27.35 22.06
CA TYR A 111 -12.79 26.55 20.88
C TYR A 111 -11.88 26.90 19.68
N SER A 112 -11.56 28.18 19.47
CA SER A 112 -10.62 28.62 18.44
C SER A 112 -9.23 28.01 18.64
N ARG A 113 -8.68 28.06 19.86
CA ARG A 113 -7.38 27.45 20.20
C ARG A 113 -7.37 25.95 19.95
N MET A 114 -8.46 25.26 20.30
CA MET A 114 -8.61 23.83 20.02
C MET A 114 -8.61 23.54 18.50
N LEU A 115 -9.29 24.36 17.70
CA LEU A 115 -9.29 24.23 16.24
C LEU A 115 -7.91 24.52 15.63
N GLU A 116 -7.15 25.46 16.19
CA GLU A 116 -5.77 25.74 15.79
C GLU A 116 -4.87 24.56 16.06
N GLY A 117 -4.94 23.99 17.27
CA GLY A 117 -4.22 22.77 17.63
C GLY A 117 -4.56 21.61 16.70
N ALA A 118 -5.85 21.38 16.42
CA ALA A 118 -6.28 20.34 15.49
C ALA A 118 -5.73 20.57 14.07
N ARG A 119 -5.73 21.81 13.58
CA ARG A 119 -5.18 22.15 12.26
C ARG A 119 -3.66 21.99 12.21
N ALA A 120 -2.96 22.35 13.29
CA ALA A 120 -1.51 22.13 13.40
C ALA A 120 -1.21 20.63 13.36
N GLN A 121 -1.95 19.82 14.12
CA GLN A 121 -1.81 18.36 14.09
C GLN A 121 -2.05 17.81 12.68
N THR A 122 -3.13 18.19 12.00
CA THR A 122 -3.39 17.73 10.61
C THR A 122 -2.26 18.11 9.64
N LYS A 123 -1.60 19.26 9.84
CA LYS A 123 -0.43 19.61 9.02
C LYS A 123 0.75 18.69 9.30
N VAL A 124 1.02 18.39 10.57
CA VAL A 124 2.08 17.45 10.96
C VAL A 124 1.78 16.05 10.44
N ASP A 125 0.55 15.56 10.60
CA ASP A 125 0.10 14.26 10.08
C ASP A 125 0.29 14.20 8.56
N LYS A 126 -0.07 15.27 7.84
CA LYS A 126 0.11 15.35 6.40
C LYS A 126 1.59 15.27 5.99
N VAL A 127 2.48 15.99 6.68
CA VAL A 127 3.92 15.92 6.42
C VAL A 127 4.42 14.51 6.72
N TYR A 128 3.99 13.91 7.83
CA TYR A 128 4.33 12.54 8.18
C TYR A 128 3.87 11.53 7.12
N ASP A 129 2.65 11.65 6.61
CA ASP A 129 2.11 10.81 5.54
C ASP A 129 2.88 10.99 4.23
N GLU A 130 3.27 12.24 3.90
CA GLU A 130 4.09 12.55 2.72
C GLU A 130 5.48 11.91 2.82
N GLU A 131 6.11 11.99 4.00
CA GLU A 131 7.40 11.34 4.29
C GLU A 131 7.27 9.81 4.24
N LEU A 132 6.22 9.25 4.88
CA LEU A 132 5.97 7.81 4.86
C LEU A 132 5.76 7.31 3.42
N ALA A 133 4.95 8.02 2.63
CA ALA A 133 4.74 7.71 1.22
C ALA A 133 6.04 7.82 0.40
N TRP A 134 6.92 8.76 0.74
CA TRP A 134 8.24 8.88 0.12
C TRP A 134 9.15 7.69 0.48
N TYR A 135 9.20 7.30 1.76
CA TYR A 135 9.93 6.11 2.21
C TYR A 135 9.40 4.83 1.56
N GLU A 136 8.08 4.67 1.49
CA GLU A 136 7.44 3.55 0.81
C GLU A 136 7.78 3.54 -0.68
N ARG A 137 7.76 4.71 -1.35
CA ARG A 137 8.16 4.84 -2.75
C ARG A 137 9.62 4.42 -2.95
N MET A 138 10.53 4.83 -2.07
CA MET A 138 11.94 4.44 -2.16
C MET A 138 12.15 2.95 -1.89
N ARG A 139 11.42 2.39 -0.93
CA ARG A 139 11.46 0.95 -0.59
C ARG A 139 10.88 0.06 -1.69
N THR A 140 9.82 0.53 -2.34
CA THR A 140 9.10 -0.21 -3.39
C THR A 140 9.57 0.13 -4.80
N ARG A 141 10.49 1.09 -4.95
CA ARG A 141 11.07 1.48 -6.24
C ARG A 141 11.70 0.25 -6.91
N PRO A 142 11.22 -0.16 -8.10
CA PRO A 142 11.80 -1.28 -8.81
C PRO A 142 13.21 -0.94 -9.28
N ILE A 143 14.20 -1.71 -8.84
CA ILE A 143 15.60 -1.56 -9.27
C ILE A 143 15.96 -2.71 -10.18
N MET A 144 16.59 -2.39 -11.33
CA MET A 144 17.07 -3.41 -12.24
C MET A 144 18.30 -4.11 -11.66
N THR A 145 18.22 -5.43 -11.56
CA THR A 145 19.27 -6.23 -10.90
C THR A 145 20.43 -6.62 -11.81
N GLY A 146 20.29 -6.41 -13.12
CA GLY A 146 21.18 -6.96 -14.15
C GLY A 146 20.83 -8.40 -14.57
N ALA A 147 19.66 -8.91 -14.20
CA ALA A 147 19.12 -10.18 -14.70
C ALA A 147 17.82 -9.94 -15.51
N TYR A 148 17.40 -10.95 -16.27
CA TYR A 148 16.12 -10.98 -16.97
C TYR A 148 15.28 -12.18 -16.52
N LEU A 149 13.97 -12.05 -16.67
CA LEU A 149 13.03 -13.15 -16.62
C LEU A 149 12.98 -13.81 -17.99
N ARG A 150 13.09 -15.13 -18.00
CA ARG A 150 12.96 -15.89 -19.24
C ARG A 150 11.53 -15.77 -19.79
N PRO A 151 11.37 -15.62 -21.12
CA PRO A 151 10.09 -15.81 -21.77
C PRO A 151 9.45 -17.13 -21.33
N SER A 152 8.15 -17.08 -21.11
CA SER A 152 7.33 -18.22 -20.73
C SER A 152 5.97 -18.10 -21.42
N LEU A 153 5.09 -19.09 -21.26
CA LEU A 153 3.69 -18.99 -21.72
C LEU A 153 2.95 -17.78 -21.11
N TYR A 154 3.42 -17.28 -19.96
CA TYR A 154 2.73 -16.24 -19.18
C TYR A 154 3.34 -14.84 -19.36
N ASN A 155 4.60 -14.74 -19.78
CA ASN A 155 5.29 -13.47 -19.99
C ASN A 155 6.23 -13.57 -21.18
N GLY A 156 6.35 -12.48 -21.95
CA GLY A 156 7.45 -12.33 -22.89
C GLY A 156 8.78 -12.06 -22.17
N PRO A 157 9.83 -11.66 -22.90
CA PRO A 157 11.09 -11.21 -22.31
C PRO A 157 10.83 -10.00 -21.40
N LEU A 158 11.29 -10.07 -20.15
CA LEU A 158 11.14 -8.98 -19.18
C LEU A 158 12.42 -8.81 -18.35
N PRO A 159 12.75 -7.59 -17.89
CA PRO A 159 13.84 -7.39 -16.96
C PRO A 159 13.47 -7.90 -15.56
N ARG A 160 14.46 -8.41 -14.83
CA ARG A 160 14.28 -8.79 -13.42
C ARG A 160 14.52 -7.58 -12.53
N LEU A 161 13.43 -7.13 -11.91
CA LEU A 161 13.39 -5.98 -11.02
C LEU A 161 13.26 -6.43 -9.56
N VAL A 162 13.88 -5.70 -8.64
CA VAL A 162 13.73 -5.94 -7.19
C VAL A 162 13.38 -4.62 -6.49
N PRO A 163 12.23 -4.55 -5.77
CA PRO A 163 11.12 -5.52 -5.83
C PRO A 163 10.48 -5.57 -7.24
N GLN A 164 9.87 -6.70 -7.59
CA GLN A 164 9.15 -6.83 -8.86
C GLN A 164 7.83 -6.02 -8.77
N PRO A 165 7.53 -5.14 -9.74
CA PRO A 165 6.29 -4.37 -9.74
C PRO A 165 5.05 -5.28 -9.67
N LEU A 166 4.06 -4.88 -8.87
CA LEU A 166 2.83 -5.65 -8.68
C LEU A 166 2.08 -5.92 -9.99
N HIS A 167 2.12 -5.00 -10.95
CA HIS A 167 1.46 -5.20 -12.25
C HIS A 167 2.11 -6.33 -13.06
N ILE A 168 3.43 -6.53 -12.99
CA ILE A 168 4.12 -7.64 -13.68
C ILE A 168 3.73 -8.97 -13.04
N THR A 169 3.82 -9.05 -11.71
CA THR A 169 3.43 -10.25 -10.95
C THR A 169 1.94 -10.56 -11.13
N GLY A 170 1.08 -9.54 -11.07
CA GLY A 170 -0.36 -9.61 -11.31
C GLY A 170 -0.70 -10.06 -12.73
N MET A 171 0.02 -9.56 -13.74
CA MET A 171 -0.13 -9.99 -15.13
C MET A 171 0.18 -11.48 -15.29
N ILE A 172 1.30 -11.97 -14.73
CA ILE A 172 1.71 -13.39 -14.83
C ILE A 172 0.68 -14.29 -14.14
N THR A 173 0.25 -13.94 -12.93
CA THR A 173 -0.74 -14.70 -12.16
C THR A 173 -2.11 -14.71 -12.83
N SER A 174 -2.58 -13.56 -13.33
CA SER A 174 -3.84 -13.44 -14.09
C SER A 174 -3.81 -14.32 -15.34
N ARG A 175 -2.71 -14.30 -16.10
CA ARG A 175 -2.53 -15.13 -17.29
C ARG A 175 -2.50 -16.62 -16.97
N ARG A 176 -1.87 -17.03 -15.86
CA ARG A 176 -1.90 -18.42 -15.39
C ARG A 176 -3.33 -18.88 -15.10
N LYS A 177 -4.10 -18.09 -14.34
CA LYS A 177 -5.52 -18.39 -14.07
C LYS A 177 -6.37 -18.41 -15.35
N ALA A 178 -6.13 -17.48 -16.26
CA ALA A 178 -6.83 -17.43 -17.54
C ALA A 178 -6.54 -18.66 -18.42
N ARG A 179 -5.29 -19.17 -18.40
CA ARG A 179 -4.93 -20.39 -19.11
C ARG A 179 -5.66 -21.61 -18.55
N VAL A 180 -5.71 -21.77 -17.22
CA VAL A 180 -6.46 -22.86 -16.57
C VAL A 180 -7.94 -22.83 -16.98
N ARG A 181 -8.56 -21.65 -16.96
CA ARG A 181 -9.96 -21.49 -17.42
C ARG A 181 -10.15 -21.83 -18.89
N ARG A 182 -9.18 -21.51 -19.75
CA ARG A 182 -9.22 -21.87 -21.17
C ARG A 182 -9.06 -23.38 -21.39
N MET A 183 -8.20 -24.05 -20.64
CA MET A 183 -8.05 -25.50 -20.71
C MET A 183 -9.36 -26.19 -20.33
N ALA A 184 -9.95 -25.83 -19.19
CA ALA A 184 -11.24 -26.37 -18.76
C ALA A 184 -12.36 -26.08 -19.79
N ARG A 185 -12.38 -24.88 -20.38
CA ARG A 185 -13.34 -24.55 -21.45
C ARG A 185 -13.12 -25.38 -22.71
N HIS A 186 -11.87 -25.61 -23.10
CA HIS A 186 -11.56 -26.44 -24.25
C HIS A 186 -11.98 -27.89 -24.04
N GLU A 187 -11.72 -28.44 -22.84
CA GLU A 187 -12.17 -29.77 -22.43
C GLU A 187 -13.69 -29.88 -22.48
N ALA A 188 -14.42 -28.92 -21.90
CA ALA A 188 -15.88 -28.88 -21.97
C ALA A 188 -16.41 -28.82 -23.42
N CYS A 189 -15.83 -27.98 -24.28
CA CYS A 189 -16.23 -27.93 -25.69
C CYS A 189 -15.95 -29.25 -26.44
N GLN A 190 -14.88 -29.97 -26.07
CA GLN A 190 -14.61 -31.30 -26.63
C GLN A 190 -15.66 -32.31 -26.17
N GLU A 191 -16.03 -32.29 -24.88
CA GLU A 191 -17.11 -33.12 -24.33
C GLU A 191 -18.45 -32.83 -25.03
N ASP A 192 -18.80 -31.56 -25.19
CA ASP A 192 -20.01 -31.13 -25.89
C ASP A 192 -20.05 -31.64 -27.33
N LEU A 193 -18.92 -31.60 -28.05
CA LEU A 193 -18.82 -32.17 -29.40
C LEU A 193 -19.00 -33.70 -29.39
N THR A 194 -18.46 -34.41 -28.39
CA THR A 194 -18.66 -35.87 -28.28
C THR A 194 -20.11 -36.22 -28.00
N LEU A 195 -20.79 -35.47 -27.12
CA LEU A 195 -22.21 -35.64 -26.82
C LEU A 195 -23.08 -35.35 -28.04
N LEU A 196 -22.83 -34.25 -28.74
CA LEU A 196 -23.55 -33.90 -29.96
C LEU A 196 -23.42 -34.98 -31.03
N ASN A 197 -22.23 -35.57 -31.17
CA ASN A 197 -22.04 -36.70 -32.08
C ASN A 197 -22.83 -37.93 -31.64
N ALA A 198 -22.83 -38.25 -30.34
CA ALA A 198 -23.59 -39.37 -29.78
C ALA A 198 -25.10 -39.18 -29.99
N GLU A 199 -25.63 -37.99 -29.70
CA GLU A 199 -27.04 -37.64 -29.94
C GLU A 199 -27.40 -37.74 -31.42
N GLY A 200 -26.54 -37.22 -32.31
CA GLY A 200 -26.73 -37.35 -33.75
C GLY A 200 -26.66 -38.81 -34.25
N HIS A 201 -25.95 -39.70 -33.56
CA HIS A 201 -25.98 -41.15 -33.84
C HIS A 201 -27.27 -41.80 -33.31
N PHE A 202 -27.68 -41.43 -32.11
CA PHE A 202 -28.91 -41.92 -31.47
C PHE A 202 -30.16 -41.54 -32.27
N GLU A 203 -30.27 -40.28 -32.70
CA GLU A 203 -31.39 -39.79 -33.52
C GLU A 203 -31.45 -40.49 -34.88
N ARG A 204 -30.30 -40.80 -35.49
CA ARG A 204 -30.23 -41.62 -36.71
C ARG A 204 -30.74 -43.04 -36.47
N ALA A 205 -30.36 -43.67 -35.36
CA ALA A 205 -30.83 -45.00 -35.01
C ALA A 205 -32.34 -45.01 -34.75
N LEU A 206 -32.85 -44.04 -33.99
CA LEU A 206 -34.28 -43.87 -33.72
C LEU A 206 -35.09 -43.66 -35.00
N THR A 207 -34.56 -42.88 -35.94
CA THR A 207 -35.19 -42.63 -37.24
C THR A 207 -35.41 -43.93 -38.01
N VAL A 208 -34.42 -44.83 -38.01
CA VAL A 208 -34.53 -46.13 -38.69
C VAL A 208 -35.62 -46.98 -38.04
N SER A 209 -35.66 -47.00 -36.70
CA SER A 209 -36.69 -47.73 -35.95
C SER A 209 -38.10 -47.14 -36.13
N SER A 210 -38.26 -45.81 -36.07
CA SER A 210 -39.58 -45.17 -36.17
C SER A 210 -40.15 -45.26 -37.60
N SER A 211 -39.28 -45.26 -38.62
CA SER A 211 -39.70 -45.47 -40.01
C SER A 211 -40.30 -46.86 -40.23
N ALA A 212 -39.86 -47.87 -39.47
CA ALA A 212 -40.45 -49.20 -39.49
C ALA A 212 -41.84 -49.26 -38.81
N GLU A 213 -42.09 -48.37 -37.86
CA GLU A 213 -43.36 -48.26 -37.11
C GLU A 213 -44.35 -47.25 -37.73
N GLY A 214 -43.95 -46.53 -38.78
CA GLY A 214 -44.78 -45.55 -39.48
C GLY A 214 -44.92 -44.20 -38.77
N THR A 215 -44.17 -43.96 -37.69
CA THR A 215 -44.15 -42.69 -36.94
C THR A 215 -43.04 -41.77 -37.44
N GLN A 216 -43.42 -40.56 -37.84
CA GLN A 216 -42.48 -39.54 -38.30
C GLN A 216 -41.89 -38.77 -37.11
N LEU A 217 -40.61 -39.01 -36.83
CA LEU A 217 -39.87 -38.31 -35.77
C LEU A 217 -39.27 -37.01 -36.33
N THR A 218 -39.46 -35.90 -35.61
CA THR A 218 -38.81 -34.62 -35.93
C THR A 218 -37.35 -34.70 -35.53
N ARG A 219 -36.45 -34.46 -36.47
CA ARG A 219 -35.01 -34.54 -36.22
C ARG A 219 -34.46 -33.14 -35.91
N VAL A 220 -33.75 -33.01 -34.79
CA VAL A 220 -33.21 -31.73 -34.30
C VAL A 220 -31.70 -31.65 -34.46
N PHE A 221 -30.98 -32.77 -34.31
CA PHE A 221 -29.52 -32.80 -34.33
C PHE A 221 -28.95 -33.20 -35.70
N THR A 222 -29.70 -34.00 -36.49
CA THR A 222 -29.26 -34.41 -37.83
C THR A 222 -29.69 -33.45 -38.94
N ASP A 223 -30.74 -32.66 -38.74
CA ASP A 223 -31.27 -31.77 -39.78
C ASP A 223 -30.41 -30.51 -39.97
N ASP A 224 -29.88 -29.96 -38.87
CA ASP A 224 -28.85 -28.91 -38.91
C ASP A 224 -27.67 -29.24 -37.98
N PRO A 225 -26.77 -30.16 -38.38
CA PRO A 225 -25.62 -30.52 -37.56
C PRO A 225 -24.61 -29.36 -37.45
N ASN A 226 -24.65 -28.40 -38.38
CA ASN A 226 -23.71 -27.29 -38.40
C ASN A 226 -24.15 -26.17 -37.44
N GLY A 227 -25.45 -25.91 -37.31
CA GLY A 227 -25.98 -24.91 -36.37
C GLY A 227 -25.54 -25.15 -34.92
N TRP A 228 -25.43 -26.41 -34.51
CA TRP A 228 -24.96 -26.78 -33.17
C TRP A 228 -23.43 -26.86 -33.06
N ARG A 229 -22.74 -27.37 -34.09
CA ARG A 229 -21.28 -27.56 -34.07
C ARG A 229 -20.50 -26.27 -34.24
N GLU A 230 -21.01 -25.35 -35.06
CA GLU A 230 -20.29 -24.15 -35.46
C GLU A 230 -19.98 -23.21 -34.27
N PRO A 231 -20.93 -22.91 -33.36
CA PRO A 231 -20.62 -22.12 -32.16
C PRO A 231 -19.55 -22.78 -31.28
N ILE A 232 -19.59 -24.10 -31.13
CA ILE A 232 -18.60 -24.84 -30.32
C ILE A 232 -17.22 -24.74 -30.98
N LYS A 233 -17.14 -24.97 -32.30
CA LYS A 233 -15.90 -24.82 -33.08
C LYS A 233 -15.33 -23.41 -32.98
N GLN A 234 -16.15 -22.37 -33.16
CA GLN A 234 -15.72 -20.98 -33.02
C GLN A 234 -15.14 -20.71 -31.62
N THR A 235 -15.73 -21.27 -30.56
CA THR A 235 -15.15 -21.14 -29.22
C THR A 235 -13.83 -21.90 -29.08
N MET A 236 -13.69 -23.09 -29.65
CA MET A 236 -12.43 -23.85 -29.67
C MET A 236 -11.33 -23.13 -30.46
N ASP A 237 -11.67 -22.52 -31.59
CA ASP A 237 -10.75 -21.74 -32.42
C ASP A 237 -10.26 -20.51 -31.65
N SER A 238 -11.17 -19.78 -30.98
CA SER A 238 -10.80 -18.64 -30.14
C SER A 238 -9.85 -19.02 -28.99
N VAL A 239 -10.01 -20.22 -28.42
CA VAL A 239 -9.12 -20.76 -27.39
C VAL A 239 -7.77 -21.17 -28.00
N SER A 240 -7.78 -21.77 -29.19
CA SER A 240 -6.58 -22.16 -29.93
C SER A 240 -5.72 -20.95 -30.31
N GLU A 241 -6.33 -19.87 -30.81
CA GLU A 241 -5.65 -18.58 -31.06
C GLU A 241 -5.02 -18.01 -29.78
N ALA A 242 -5.71 -18.14 -28.64
CA ALA A 242 -5.16 -17.73 -27.36
C ALA A 242 -3.92 -18.56 -26.97
N PHE A 243 -3.91 -19.87 -27.22
CA PHE A 243 -2.73 -20.72 -27.02
C PHE A 243 -1.59 -20.40 -28.00
N GLN A 244 -1.89 -20.05 -29.25
CA GLN A 244 -0.87 -19.58 -30.20
C GLN A 244 -0.20 -18.30 -29.69
N ARG A 245 -0.97 -17.34 -29.15
CA ARG A 245 -0.43 -16.13 -28.49
C ARG A 245 0.39 -16.44 -27.23
N GLU A 246 0.12 -17.55 -26.54
CA GLU A 246 0.97 -18.03 -25.43
C GLU A 246 2.30 -18.59 -25.93
N LYS A 247 2.27 -19.41 -27.00
CA LYS A 247 3.49 -19.93 -27.65
C LYS A 247 4.34 -18.81 -28.24
N ALA A 248 3.72 -17.82 -28.88
CA ALA A 248 4.42 -16.64 -29.40
C ALA A 248 5.16 -15.87 -28.29
N ARG A 249 4.56 -15.74 -27.11
CA ARG A 249 5.22 -15.12 -25.94
C ARG A 249 6.42 -15.92 -25.45
N LEU A 250 6.31 -17.25 -25.40
CA LEU A 250 7.41 -18.13 -25.02
C LEU A 250 8.60 -18.02 -25.99
N ASN A 251 8.31 -17.88 -27.27
CA ASN A 251 9.34 -17.84 -28.33
C ASN A 251 9.84 -16.42 -28.63
N ALA A 252 9.34 -15.39 -27.95
CA ALA A 252 9.72 -14.02 -28.21
C ALA A 252 11.19 -13.76 -27.83
N PRO A 253 12.04 -13.26 -28.76
CA PRO A 253 13.43 -12.92 -28.46
C PRO A 253 13.51 -11.67 -27.57
N TYR A 254 14.59 -11.55 -26.80
CA TYR A 254 14.81 -10.35 -25.98
C TYR A 254 15.12 -9.14 -26.88
N PRO A 255 14.47 -7.99 -26.64
CA PRO A 255 14.81 -6.77 -27.39
C PRO A 255 16.23 -6.30 -27.03
N SER A 256 16.95 -5.77 -28.01
CA SER A 256 18.35 -5.32 -27.87
C SER A 256 18.50 -4.25 -26.79
N GLU A 257 17.62 -3.26 -26.77
CA GLU A 257 17.57 -2.18 -25.77
C GLU A 257 17.50 -2.73 -24.33
N MET A 258 16.73 -3.79 -24.11
CA MET A 258 16.63 -4.44 -22.80
C MET A 258 17.94 -5.13 -22.43
N LEU A 259 18.60 -5.78 -23.38
CA LEU A 259 19.89 -6.43 -23.13
C LEU A 259 20.97 -5.39 -22.79
N GLU A 260 20.96 -4.24 -23.45
CA GLU A 260 21.86 -3.11 -23.15
C GLU A 260 21.60 -2.54 -21.76
N ALA A 261 20.34 -2.26 -21.43
CA ALA A 261 19.95 -1.77 -20.11
C ALA A 261 20.34 -2.74 -18.99
N ILE A 262 20.22 -4.05 -19.24
CA ILE A 262 20.65 -5.10 -18.31
C ILE A 262 22.18 -5.14 -18.16
N LYS A 263 22.94 -5.01 -19.25
CA LYS A 263 24.40 -4.92 -19.21
C LYS A 263 24.85 -3.70 -18.42
N GLU A 264 24.20 -2.55 -18.63
CA GLU A 264 24.51 -1.33 -17.87
C GLU A 264 24.17 -1.48 -16.39
N ALA A 265 23.02 -2.09 -16.05
CA ALA A 265 22.69 -2.41 -14.66
C ALA A 265 23.70 -3.34 -13.99
N ARG A 266 24.29 -4.30 -14.73
CA ARG A 266 25.40 -5.14 -14.22
C ARG A 266 26.65 -4.32 -13.95
N ARG A 267 27.03 -3.43 -14.88
CA ARG A 267 28.18 -2.53 -14.70
C ARG A 267 27.97 -1.62 -13.50
N GLU A 268 26.80 -1.02 -13.38
CA GLU A 268 26.45 -0.13 -12.27
C GLU A 268 26.46 -0.87 -10.92
N LYS A 269 25.97 -2.11 -10.89
CA LYS A 269 26.08 -2.96 -9.70
C LYS A 269 27.54 -3.18 -9.29
N ILE A 270 28.42 -3.45 -10.26
CA ILE A 270 29.85 -3.61 -10.00
C ILE A 270 30.45 -2.28 -9.51
N ARG A 271 30.19 -1.16 -10.20
CA ARG A 271 30.64 0.19 -9.79
C ARG A 271 30.22 0.51 -8.35
N ASN A 272 28.96 0.27 -8.01
CA ASN A 272 28.45 0.53 -6.67
C ASN A 272 29.06 -0.40 -5.61
N LYS A 273 29.29 -1.68 -5.92
CA LYS A 273 29.99 -2.59 -5.00
C LYS A 273 31.45 -2.21 -4.79
N THR A 274 32.12 -1.72 -5.83
CA THR A 274 33.49 -1.19 -5.72
C THR A 274 33.51 0.06 -4.85
N ARG A 275 32.60 1.03 -5.08
CA ARG A 275 32.45 2.24 -4.24
C ARG A 275 32.14 1.90 -2.78
N GLU A 276 31.21 0.97 -2.52
CA GLU A 276 30.93 0.49 -1.16
C GLU A 276 32.19 -0.10 -0.50
N GLY A 277 32.97 -0.89 -1.24
CA GLY A 277 34.24 -1.44 -0.75
C GLY A 277 35.29 -0.37 -0.46
N GLU A 278 35.37 0.70 -1.25
CA GLU A 278 36.27 1.84 -0.98
C GLU A 278 35.87 2.61 0.27
N ARG A 279 34.56 2.81 0.50
CA ARG A 279 34.05 3.45 1.72
C ARG A 279 34.34 2.60 2.96
N GLU A 280 34.17 1.28 2.86
CA GLU A 280 34.57 0.35 3.93
C GLU A 280 36.07 0.44 4.23
N ARG A 281 36.91 0.53 3.21
CA ARG A 281 38.37 0.69 3.39
C ARG A 281 38.74 2.02 4.04
N ARG A 282 37.99 3.09 3.76
CA ARG A 282 38.11 4.38 4.46
C ARG A 282 37.65 4.34 5.93
N GLY A 283 37.09 3.21 6.38
CA GLY A 283 36.59 3.05 7.75
C GLY A 283 35.13 3.49 7.93
N GLU A 284 34.41 3.81 6.86
CA GLU A 284 33.00 4.17 6.95
C GLU A 284 32.15 2.93 7.32
N MET A 285 31.20 3.10 8.24
CA MET A 285 30.28 2.05 8.66
C MET A 285 29.21 1.79 7.61
N THR A 286 29.48 0.87 6.68
CA THR A 286 28.50 0.42 5.68
C THR A 286 27.57 -0.66 6.21
N ASN A 287 26.46 -0.90 5.50
CA ASN A 287 25.54 -2.00 5.79
C ASN A 287 26.19 -3.38 5.67
N ARG A 288 27.11 -3.57 4.71
CA ARG A 288 27.83 -4.83 4.54
C ARG A 288 28.81 -5.06 5.68
N LEU A 289 29.56 -4.04 6.09
CA LEU A 289 30.42 -4.11 7.26
C LEU A 289 29.62 -4.41 8.53
N SER A 290 28.52 -3.68 8.75
CA SER A 290 27.64 -3.89 9.90
C SER A 290 27.09 -5.31 9.95
N LYS A 291 26.68 -5.88 8.80
CA LYS A 291 26.26 -7.28 8.70
C LYS A 291 27.40 -8.24 9.02
N ARG A 292 28.61 -8.02 8.48
CA ARG A 292 29.79 -8.84 8.77
C ARG A 292 30.14 -8.82 10.26
N MET A 293 30.08 -7.65 10.91
CA MET A 293 30.34 -7.53 12.35
C MET A 293 29.31 -8.25 13.21
N ARG A 294 28.05 -8.32 12.75
CA ARG A 294 26.97 -9.07 13.41
C ARG A 294 26.99 -10.57 13.12
N GLN A 295 27.61 -11.01 12.03
CA GLN A 295 27.75 -12.43 11.73
C GLN A 295 28.67 -13.06 12.77
N GLY A 296 28.14 -14.00 13.56
CA GLY A 296 28.88 -14.79 14.53
C GLY A 296 29.57 -16.00 13.90
N PRO A 297 30.47 -16.68 14.64
CA PRO A 297 30.91 -18.01 14.24
C PRO A 297 29.71 -18.98 14.37
N PRO A 298 29.69 -20.09 13.62
CA PRO A 298 28.66 -21.12 13.78
C PRO A 298 28.56 -21.57 15.24
N ALA A 299 27.34 -21.92 15.70
CA ALA A 299 27.07 -22.19 17.12
C ALA A 299 28.00 -23.26 17.74
N HIS A 300 28.31 -24.33 16.98
CA HIS A 300 29.21 -25.39 17.44
C HIS A 300 30.66 -24.91 17.63
N VAL A 301 31.13 -23.99 16.79
CA VAL A 301 32.46 -23.37 16.95
C VAL A 301 32.43 -22.42 18.14
N LEU A 302 31.37 -21.61 18.27
CA LEU A 302 31.22 -20.65 19.38
C LEU A 302 31.21 -21.33 20.75
N ALA A 303 30.65 -22.54 20.85
CA ALA A 303 30.63 -23.34 22.08
C ALA A 303 32.03 -23.80 22.50
N LEU A 304 32.92 -24.08 21.55
CA LEU A 304 34.30 -24.49 21.78
C LEU A 304 35.26 -23.32 21.98
N MET A 305 34.84 -22.10 21.61
CA MET A 305 35.67 -20.91 21.74
C MET A 305 35.73 -20.39 23.17
N THR A 306 36.93 -20.06 23.63
CA THR A 306 37.13 -19.30 24.87
C THR A 306 36.64 -17.85 24.71
N ASP A 307 36.41 -17.15 25.82
CA ASP A 307 35.95 -15.75 25.76
C ASP A 307 36.96 -14.81 25.11
N GLU A 308 38.27 -15.07 25.29
CA GLU A 308 39.33 -14.35 24.58
C GLU A 308 39.22 -14.57 23.06
N GLN A 309 39.01 -15.81 22.62
CA GLN A 309 38.82 -16.13 21.21
C GLN A 309 37.56 -15.46 20.65
N ARG A 310 36.45 -15.44 21.39
CA ARG A 310 35.21 -14.75 21.00
C ARG A 310 35.43 -13.24 20.86
N ARG A 311 36.19 -12.64 21.76
CA ARG A 311 36.55 -11.21 21.72
C ARG A 311 37.44 -10.91 20.50
N MET A 312 38.48 -11.71 20.27
CA MET A 312 39.38 -11.56 19.13
C MET A 312 38.61 -11.70 17.80
N ASP A 313 37.74 -12.69 17.70
CA ASP A 313 36.88 -12.90 16.53
C ASP A 313 35.92 -11.73 16.27
N ARG A 314 35.30 -11.16 17.31
CA ARG A 314 34.49 -9.94 17.18
C ARG A 314 35.29 -8.75 16.66
N VAL A 315 36.50 -8.55 17.18
CA VAL A 315 37.41 -7.47 16.78
C VAL A 315 37.88 -7.67 15.33
N ALA A 316 38.24 -8.90 14.96
CA ALA A 316 38.73 -9.23 13.62
C ALA A 316 37.71 -9.00 12.50
N ARG A 317 36.41 -8.94 12.80
CA ARG A 317 35.35 -8.63 11.81
C ARG A 317 35.27 -7.14 11.44
N GLY A 318 35.94 -6.27 12.19
CA GLY A 318 36.03 -4.84 11.92
C GLY A 318 36.67 -4.51 10.56
N ALA A 319 36.41 -3.31 10.05
CA ALA A 319 36.98 -2.87 8.77
C ALA A 319 38.47 -2.53 8.87
N SER A 320 38.93 -1.98 10.00
CA SER A 320 40.32 -1.56 10.17
C SER A 320 41.31 -2.71 9.92
N GLU A 321 42.38 -2.42 9.19
CA GLU A 321 43.54 -3.31 9.02
C GLU A 321 44.75 -2.83 9.86
N VAL A 322 44.58 -1.72 10.59
CA VAL A 322 45.59 -1.07 11.43
C VAL A 322 45.19 -1.12 12.92
N GLY A 323 46.13 -0.79 13.79
CA GLY A 323 46.05 -0.77 15.24
C GLY A 323 45.86 -2.16 15.86
N TYR A 324 45.19 -2.17 17.01
CA TYR A 324 44.81 -3.40 17.72
C TYR A 324 44.02 -4.38 16.83
N VAL A 325 43.15 -3.89 15.95
CA VAL A 325 42.38 -4.73 15.01
C VAL A 325 43.29 -5.45 14.03
N GLY A 326 44.28 -4.74 13.46
CA GLY A 326 45.29 -5.32 12.59
C GLY A 326 46.12 -6.39 13.30
N HIS A 327 46.54 -6.11 14.54
CA HIS A 327 47.27 -7.07 15.38
C HIS A 327 46.46 -8.36 15.63
N VAL A 328 45.19 -8.23 16.05
CA VAL A 328 44.30 -9.38 16.27
C VAL A 328 44.09 -10.19 14.99
N LYS A 329 43.90 -9.52 13.84
CA LYS A 329 43.78 -10.19 12.54
C LYS A 329 45.03 -10.99 12.19
N ARG A 330 46.24 -10.47 12.43
CA ARG A 330 47.49 -11.22 12.22
C ARG A 330 47.61 -12.41 13.16
N ARG A 331 47.27 -12.25 14.44
CA ARG A 331 47.28 -13.33 15.43
C ARG A 331 46.34 -14.48 15.04
N LEU A 332 45.22 -14.16 14.41
CA LEU A 332 44.27 -15.12 13.84
C LEU A 332 44.63 -15.62 12.43
N GLY A 333 45.78 -15.21 11.87
CA GLY A 333 46.29 -15.69 10.58
C GLY A 333 45.68 -15.04 9.33
N PHE A 334 44.98 -13.91 9.46
CA PHE A 334 44.48 -13.18 8.28
C PHE A 334 45.63 -12.53 7.50
N ARG A 335 45.61 -12.69 6.17
CA ARG A 335 46.51 -11.96 5.27
C ARG A 335 46.00 -10.52 5.10
N LEU A 336 46.71 -9.57 5.69
CA LEU A 336 46.45 -8.12 5.51
C LEU A 336 47.07 -7.64 4.19
N ARG A 337 46.51 -6.58 3.60
CA ARG A 337 47.01 -6.05 2.32
C ARG A 337 48.34 -5.33 2.48
N ASP A 338 48.46 -4.54 3.55
CA ASP A 338 49.69 -3.85 3.92
C ASP A 338 50.38 -4.60 5.07
N GLY A 339 51.25 -5.54 4.71
CA GLY A 339 51.98 -6.37 5.67
C GLY A 339 52.88 -5.56 6.62
N GLU A 340 53.27 -4.35 6.21
CA GLU A 340 54.21 -3.49 6.94
C GLU A 340 53.53 -2.43 7.82
N ALA A 341 52.23 -2.16 7.63
CA ALA A 341 51.53 -1.08 8.33
C ALA A 341 51.54 -1.22 9.86
N GLY A 342 51.60 -2.44 10.39
CA GLY A 342 51.72 -2.64 11.84
C GLY A 342 53.14 -2.84 12.35
N LYS A 343 54.17 -2.81 11.48
CA LYS A 343 55.56 -2.60 11.94
C LYS A 343 55.75 -1.15 12.39
N VAL A 344 55.05 -0.22 11.74
CA VAL A 344 55.04 1.22 12.10
C VAL A 344 54.38 1.44 13.46
N GLU A 345 53.32 0.69 13.78
CA GLU A 345 52.56 0.84 15.03
C GLU A 345 53.12 0.09 16.24
N LEU A 346 53.90 -0.98 16.04
CA LEU A 346 54.61 -1.67 17.13
C LEU A 346 55.80 -0.86 17.68
N GLY A 347 56.03 0.33 17.12
CA GLY A 347 57.19 1.17 17.39
C GLY A 347 58.45 0.62 16.73
N GLN A 348 59.36 1.52 16.34
CA GLN A 348 60.76 1.12 16.19
C GLN A 348 61.27 0.65 17.57
N PRO A 349 62.21 -0.30 17.63
CA PRO A 349 62.71 -0.83 18.91
C PRO A 349 63.19 0.27 19.89
N GLU A 350 63.63 1.41 19.37
CA GLU A 350 64.06 2.59 20.14
C GLU A 350 62.92 3.28 20.92
N ASN A 351 61.66 3.13 20.48
CA ASN A 351 60.50 3.78 21.11
C ASN A 351 59.68 2.84 22.00
N ARG A 352 60.16 1.62 22.27
CA ARG A 352 59.43 0.66 23.11
C ARG A 352 59.32 1.11 24.55
N GLU A 353 60.43 1.56 25.14
CA GLU A 353 60.46 2.01 26.54
C GLU A 353 59.50 3.18 26.79
N THR A 354 59.43 4.12 25.85
CA THR A 354 58.51 5.27 25.95
C THR A 354 57.04 4.84 25.82
N LEU A 355 56.73 3.88 24.94
CA LEU A 355 55.38 3.34 24.81
C LEU A 355 54.95 2.51 26.02
N ASP A 356 55.86 1.72 26.59
CA ASP A 356 55.60 0.90 27.78
C ASP A 356 55.33 1.80 29.01
N ASN A 357 56.11 2.87 29.20
CA ASN A 357 55.87 3.86 30.26
C ASN A 357 54.49 4.53 30.14
N VAL A 358 54.09 4.93 28.94
CA VAL A 358 52.77 5.54 28.70
C VAL A 358 51.64 4.52 28.93
N ALA A 359 51.86 3.25 28.58
CA ALA A 359 50.89 2.19 28.83
C ALA A 359 50.68 1.95 30.34
N ASP A 360 51.76 1.97 31.12
CA ASP A 360 51.73 1.84 32.58
C ASP A 360 51.03 3.02 33.24
N GLU A 361 51.28 4.25 32.78
CA GLU A 361 50.57 5.45 33.25
C GLU A 361 49.05 5.34 33.01
N ILE A 362 48.65 4.90 31.82
CA ILE A 362 47.23 4.68 31.48
C ILE A 362 46.61 3.57 32.33
N ALA A 363 47.36 2.49 32.62
CA ALA A 363 46.90 1.41 33.47
C ALA A 363 46.62 1.90 34.90
N GLN A 364 47.57 2.62 35.49
CA GLN A 364 47.42 3.22 36.83
C GLN A 364 46.25 4.19 36.90
N GLU A 365 46.07 5.04 35.87
CA GLU A 365 44.94 5.98 35.80
C GLU A 365 43.58 5.25 35.66
N ASN A 366 43.51 4.16 34.89
CA ASN A 366 42.29 3.37 34.78
C ASN A 366 41.95 2.63 36.09
N GLU A 367 42.95 2.15 36.83
CA GLU A 367 42.77 1.55 38.16
C GLU A 367 42.23 2.59 39.15
N ARG A 368 42.78 3.80 39.17
CA ARG A 368 42.26 4.92 39.97
C ARG A 368 40.79 5.21 39.66
N ARG A 369 40.40 5.21 38.38
CA ARG A 369 39.01 5.44 37.95
C ARG A 369 38.06 4.30 38.34
N ARG A 370 38.52 3.05 38.33
CA ARG A 370 37.69 1.92 38.80
C ARG A 370 37.48 1.99 40.30
N ALA A 371 38.55 2.23 41.06
CA ALA A 371 38.48 2.38 42.51
C ALA A 371 37.55 3.54 42.93
N SER A 372 37.57 4.67 42.21
CA SER A 372 36.65 5.78 42.49
C SER A 372 35.20 5.49 42.10
N SER A 373 34.97 4.69 41.06
CA SER A 373 33.61 4.26 40.66
C SER A 373 33.00 3.23 41.62
N GLU A 374 33.81 2.33 42.18
CA GLU A 374 33.38 1.31 43.15
C GLU A 374 33.16 1.91 44.55
N ALA A 375 33.88 2.99 44.90
CA ALA A 375 33.67 3.71 46.15
C ALA A 375 32.44 4.66 46.12
N GLY A 376 31.83 4.88 44.95
CA GLY A 376 30.71 5.79 44.74
C GLY A 376 29.35 5.12 44.49
N SER A 377 29.29 3.78 44.46
CA SER A 377 28.06 2.98 44.54
C SER A 377 27.92 2.38 45.94
#